data_AF-A0A6P7FGU3-F1
#
_entry.id   AF-A0A6P7FGU3-F1
#
_cell.length_a   1.000
_cell.length_b   1.000
_cell.length_c   1.000
_cell.angle_alpha   90.00
_cell.angle_beta   90.00
_cell.angle_gamma   90.00
#
_symmetry.space_group_name_H-M   'P 1'
#
loop_
_entity.id
_entity.type
_entity.pdbx_description
1 polymer ?
#
loop_
_entity_poly.entity_id
_entity_poly.type
_entity_poly.pdbx_seq_one_letter_code
_entity_poly.pdbx_strand_id
1 'polypeptide(L)'
;MDSFYNPAPLEIAEIFRFQSKRQAKGESIQEYLHSLQKLAINCNFYTYLKSAIRNQFVFGLQSKSIQARLLETKGLDLNRVVEIAASMETSEKDSNQFSHNNNYNQASINVLNVKAKSSHKNTNTSKLNDNTVNNTETKNSSSPNDTSTMSSNRNRACYRCGVTSHLADKCNKKHLICNFCKKVGHIQNFF
;
A
#
# COMPACT_ATOMS: atom_id res chain seq x y z
N MET A 1 51.23 20.26 -36.54
CA MET A 1 50.61 21.03 -35.44
C MET A 1 49.15 20.65 -35.43
N ASP A 2 48.88 19.49 -34.84
CA ASP A 2 47.56 18.88 -34.79
C ASP A 2 46.68 19.65 -33.82
N SER A 3 45.93 20.60 -34.36
CA SER A 3 44.79 21.19 -33.69
C SER A 3 43.73 20.10 -33.52
N PHE A 4 43.80 19.39 -32.38
CA PHE A 4 42.77 18.51 -31.87
C PHE A 4 41.45 19.27 -31.79
N TYR A 5 40.68 19.19 -32.86
CA TYR A 5 39.36 19.81 -32.98
C TYR A 5 38.38 18.96 -32.17
N ASN A 6 38.21 19.30 -30.89
CA ASN A 6 37.07 18.82 -30.12
C ASN A 6 36.01 19.91 -30.19
N PRO A 7 35.11 19.89 -31.19
CA PRO A 7 34.12 20.95 -31.36
C PRO A 7 33.29 21.06 -30.08
N ALA A 8 33.01 22.30 -29.68
CA ALA A 8 32.15 22.56 -28.52
C ALA A 8 30.86 21.73 -28.67
N PRO A 9 30.46 20.97 -27.63
CA PRO A 9 29.25 20.16 -27.69
C PRO A 9 28.06 21.00 -28.14
N LEU A 10 27.28 20.47 -29.08
CA LEU A 10 26.07 21.15 -29.56
C LEU A 10 25.08 21.22 -28.39
N GLU A 11 24.88 22.42 -27.84
CA GLU A 11 24.04 22.66 -26.66
C GLU A 11 22.65 22.02 -26.81
N ILE A 12 22.04 22.15 -27.99
CA ILE A 12 20.73 21.55 -28.28
C ILE A 12 20.74 20.01 -28.17
N ALA A 13 21.85 19.36 -28.54
CA ALA A 13 22.00 17.91 -28.42
C ALA A 13 22.16 17.49 -26.96
N GLU A 14 22.87 18.29 -26.15
CA GLU A 14 23.02 18.02 -24.71
C GLU A 14 21.70 18.22 -23.96
N ILE A 15 20.97 19.31 -24.27
CA ILE A 15 19.62 19.54 -23.74
C ILE A 15 18.69 18.38 -24.14
N PHE A 16 18.75 17.92 -25.39
CA PHE A 16 17.94 16.79 -25.83
C PHE A 16 18.27 15.51 -25.03
N ARG A 17 19.56 15.20 -24.82
CA ARG A 17 19.98 14.05 -24.00
C ARG A 17 19.50 14.18 -22.56
N PHE A 18 19.66 15.35 -21.96
CA PHE A 18 19.19 15.65 -20.61
C PHE A 18 17.67 15.46 -20.49
N GLN A 19 16.90 16.04 -21.41
CA GLN A 19 15.44 15.95 -21.41
C GLN A 19 14.93 14.54 -21.72
N SER A 20 15.72 13.73 -22.45
CA SER A 20 15.41 12.34 -22.74
C SER A 20 15.72 11.38 -21.59
N LYS A 21 16.55 11.78 -20.62
CA LYS A 21 16.94 10.92 -19.50
C LYS A 21 15.72 10.60 -18.61
N ARG A 22 15.50 9.31 -18.40
CA ARG A 22 14.51 8.73 -17.47
C ARG A 22 15.24 7.86 -16.44
N GLN A 23 14.63 7.68 -15.26
CA GLN A 23 15.13 6.73 -14.27
C GLN A 23 15.01 5.31 -14.83
N ALA A 24 16.11 4.56 -14.83
CA ALA A 24 16.11 3.17 -15.26
C ALA A 24 15.45 2.27 -14.21
N LYS A 25 14.97 1.09 -14.63
CA LYS A 25 14.39 0.12 -13.70
C LYS A 25 15.46 -0.34 -12.70
N GLY A 26 15.23 -0.08 -11.41
CA GLY A 26 16.17 -0.43 -10.33
C GLY A 26 17.30 0.57 -10.09
N GLU A 27 17.37 1.66 -10.85
CA GLU A 27 18.28 2.79 -10.56
C GLU A 27 17.78 3.51 -9.31
N SER A 28 18.64 3.75 -8.33
CA SER A 28 18.27 4.47 -7.11
C SER A 28 18.02 5.96 -7.38
N ILE A 29 17.32 6.63 -6.47
CA ILE A 29 17.08 8.08 -6.53
C ILE A 29 18.40 8.87 -6.64
N GLN A 30 19.44 8.50 -5.89
CA GLN A 30 20.73 9.20 -5.89
C GLN A 30 21.50 8.99 -7.21
N GLU A 31 21.52 7.77 -7.73
CA GLU A 31 22.16 7.47 -9.02
C GLU A 31 21.48 8.21 -10.17
N TYR A 32 20.15 8.28 -10.15
CA TYR A 32 19.39 9.01 -11.14
C TYR A 32 19.69 10.52 -11.09
N LEU A 33 19.71 11.12 -9.90
CA LEU A 33 20.09 12.51 -9.70
C LEU A 33 21.50 12.80 -10.22
N HIS A 34 22.47 11.94 -9.90
CA HIS A 34 23.85 12.10 -10.33
C HIS A 34 23.98 12.04 -11.86
N SER A 35 23.25 11.12 -12.49
CA SER A 35 23.20 11.02 -13.95
C SER A 35 22.65 12.29 -14.61
N LEU A 36 21.61 12.91 -14.02
CA LEU A 36 21.07 14.19 -14.49
C LEU A 36 22.06 15.34 -14.31
N GLN A 37 22.74 15.40 -13.17
CA GLN A 37 23.78 16.41 -12.91
C GLN A 37 24.90 16.32 -13.93
N LYS A 38 25.36 15.11 -14.26
CA LYS A 38 26.40 14.86 -15.26
C LYS A 38 25.98 15.33 -16.66
N LEU A 39 24.74 15.05 -17.07
CA LEU A 39 24.22 15.50 -18.37
C LEU A 39 24.02 17.02 -18.43
N ALA A 40 23.69 17.65 -17.30
CA ALA A 40 23.44 19.08 -17.24
C ALA A 40 24.70 19.95 -17.41
N ILE A 41 25.91 19.39 -17.23
CA ILE A 41 27.19 20.13 -17.32
C ILE A 41 27.32 20.88 -18.64
N ASN A 42 26.93 20.25 -19.75
CA ASN A 42 27.09 20.80 -21.09
C ASN A 42 25.81 21.44 -21.65
N CYS A 43 24.77 21.58 -20.82
CA CYS A 43 23.48 22.15 -21.21
C CYS A 43 23.39 23.67 -21.03
N ASN A 44 24.43 24.32 -20.47
CA ASN A 44 24.46 25.77 -20.24
C ASN A 44 23.22 26.34 -19.53
N PHE A 45 22.70 25.67 -18.50
CA PHE A 45 21.50 26.14 -17.79
C PHE A 45 21.74 27.37 -16.88
N TYR A 46 23.00 27.73 -16.60
CA TYR A 46 23.37 28.87 -15.74
C TYR A 46 22.58 28.90 -14.41
N THR A 47 21.89 30.02 -14.13
CA THR A 47 21.08 30.21 -12.92
C THR A 47 19.85 29.29 -12.85
N TYR A 48 19.42 28.73 -13.98
CA TYR A 48 18.28 27.82 -14.07
C TYR A 48 18.65 26.36 -13.80
N LEU A 49 19.95 26.03 -13.60
CA LEU A 49 20.44 24.65 -13.44
C LEU A 49 19.65 23.82 -12.43
N LYS A 50 19.45 24.36 -11.21
CA LYS A 50 18.73 23.63 -10.15
C LYS A 50 17.28 23.35 -10.53
N SER A 51 16.62 24.33 -11.16
CA SER A 51 15.24 24.20 -11.63
C SER A 51 15.12 23.22 -12.80
N ALA A 52 16.07 23.24 -13.73
CA ALA A 52 16.14 22.27 -14.84
C ALA A 52 16.26 20.84 -14.32
N ILE A 53 17.23 20.59 -13.42
CA ILE A 53 17.43 19.26 -12.80
C ILE A 53 16.19 18.85 -12.02
N ARG A 54 15.61 19.74 -11.20
CA ARG A 54 14.39 19.46 -10.43
C ARG A 54 13.25 19.02 -11.35
N ASN A 55 12.98 19.78 -12.41
CA ASN A 55 11.88 19.48 -13.32
C ASN A 55 12.10 18.15 -14.04
N GLN A 56 13.30 17.94 -14.59
CA GLN A 56 13.63 16.71 -15.29
C GLN A 56 13.60 15.49 -14.37
N PHE A 57 14.10 15.64 -13.14
CA PHE A 57 14.04 14.61 -12.12
C PHE A 57 12.60 14.19 -11.88
N VAL A 58 11.70 15.13 -11.58
CA VAL A 58 10.27 14.82 -11.35
C VAL A 58 9.64 14.16 -12.57
N PHE A 59 9.90 14.64 -13.79
CA PHE A 59 9.31 14.06 -15.00
C PHE A 59 9.81 12.65 -15.30
N GLY A 60 11.08 12.37 -15.04
CA GLY A 60 11.70 11.10 -15.38
C GLY A 60 11.70 10.03 -14.29
N LEU A 61 11.09 10.30 -13.12
CA LEU A 61 10.92 9.30 -12.07
C LEU A 61 10.14 8.07 -12.56
N GLN A 62 10.65 6.90 -12.18
CA GLN A 62 10.03 5.61 -12.46
C GLN A 62 8.83 5.35 -11.53
N SER A 63 8.96 5.70 -10.24
CA SER A 63 7.91 5.51 -9.24
C SER A 63 6.81 6.57 -9.37
N LYS A 64 5.59 6.13 -9.72
CA LYS A 64 4.43 7.01 -9.94
C LYS A 64 3.84 7.55 -8.65
N SER A 65 3.95 6.82 -7.54
CA SER A 65 3.62 7.30 -6.19
C SER A 65 4.49 8.49 -5.80
N ILE A 66 5.81 8.35 -5.96
CA ILE A 66 6.76 9.44 -5.68
C ILE A 66 6.49 10.64 -6.59
N GLN A 67 6.32 10.42 -7.90
CA GLN A 67 6.03 11.48 -8.86
C GLN A 67 4.75 12.25 -8.51
N ALA A 68 3.66 11.55 -8.17
CA ALA A 68 2.39 12.18 -7.77
C ALA A 68 2.55 13.02 -6.49
N ARG A 69 3.23 12.48 -5.47
CA ARG A 69 3.48 13.18 -4.21
C ARG A 69 4.23 14.49 -4.41
N LEU A 70 5.21 14.50 -5.31
CA LEU A 70 5.97 15.70 -5.65
C LEU A 70 5.10 16.71 -6.41
N LEU A 71 4.28 16.28 -7.37
CA LEU A 71 3.40 17.19 -8.14
C LEU A 71 2.34 17.90 -7.27
N GLU A 72 1.94 17.31 -6.15
CA GLU A 72 1.02 17.93 -5.17
C GLU A 72 1.71 18.92 -4.22
N THR A 73 3.03 18.88 -4.11
CA THR A 73 3.77 19.66 -3.10
C THR A 73 4.13 21.06 -3.62
N LYS A 74 3.73 22.09 -2.87
CA LYS A 74 4.03 23.50 -3.20
C LYS A 74 5.45 23.88 -2.77
N GLY A 75 6.06 24.83 -3.49
CA GLY A 75 7.35 25.43 -3.10
C GLY A 75 8.54 24.46 -3.15
N LEU A 76 8.52 23.53 -4.10
CA LEU A 76 9.59 22.53 -4.23
C LEU A 76 10.87 23.13 -4.83
N ASP A 77 11.98 22.99 -4.12
CA ASP A 77 13.34 23.13 -4.66
C ASP A 77 13.99 21.75 -4.92
N LEU A 78 15.19 21.74 -5.51
CA LEU A 78 15.88 20.50 -5.85
C LEU A 78 16.19 19.64 -4.61
N ASN A 79 16.60 20.26 -3.50
CA ASN A 79 16.98 19.53 -2.29
C ASN A 79 15.75 18.85 -1.68
N ARG A 80 14.64 19.59 -1.58
CA ARG A 80 13.36 19.11 -1.05
C ARG A 80 12.81 17.96 -1.88
N VAL A 81 12.92 18.04 -3.21
CA VAL A 81 12.49 16.96 -4.12
C VAL A 81 13.26 15.67 -3.85
N VAL A 82 14.58 15.76 -3.71
CA VAL A 82 15.46 14.60 -3.47
C VAL A 82 15.21 13.98 -2.10
N GLU A 83 15.04 14.81 -1.06
CA GLU A 83 14.71 14.37 0.30
C GLU A 83 13.41 13.56 0.34
N ILE A 84 12.34 14.09 -0.24
CA ILE A 84 11.03 13.42 -0.31
C ILE A 84 11.16 12.11 -1.09
N ALA A 85 11.80 12.13 -2.25
CA ALA A 85 11.96 10.96 -3.10
C ALA A 85 12.77 9.84 -2.42
N ALA A 86 13.90 10.17 -1.79
CA ALA A 86 14.74 9.19 -1.09
C ALA A 86 14.03 8.58 0.14
N SER A 87 13.26 9.39 0.87
CA SER A 87 12.47 8.92 2.01
C SER A 87 11.38 7.93 1.58
N MET A 88 10.71 8.22 0.46
CA MET A 88 9.69 7.34 -0.11
C MET A 88 10.29 6.07 -0.72
N GLU A 89 11.42 6.17 -1.43
CA GLU A 89 12.13 5.01 -1.98
C GLU A 89 12.51 4.01 -0.89
N THR A 90 13.04 4.51 0.24
CA THR A 90 13.39 3.67 1.39
C THR A 90 12.14 2.99 1.97
N SER A 91 11.05 3.75 2.15
CA SER A 91 9.78 3.22 2.67
C SER A 91 9.17 2.14 1.74
N GLU A 92 9.25 2.34 0.42
CA GLU A 92 8.80 1.37 -0.58
C GLU A 92 9.67 0.11 -0.57
N LYS A 93 11.00 0.27 -0.45
CA LYS A 93 11.95 -0.85 -0.36
C LYS A 93 11.72 -1.70 0.87
N ASP A 94 11.54 -1.09 2.03
CA ASP A 94 11.30 -1.78 3.30
C ASP A 94 9.96 -2.53 3.25
N SER A 95 8.89 -1.88 2.77
CA SER A 95 7.57 -2.51 2.60
C SER A 95 7.63 -3.76 1.72
N ASN A 96 8.43 -3.73 0.65
CA ASN A 96 8.62 -4.88 -0.24
C ASN A 96 9.41 -6.01 0.44
N GLN A 97 10.39 -5.69 1.28
CA GLN A 97 11.14 -6.69 2.06
C GLN A 97 10.24 -7.41 3.08
N PHE A 98 9.39 -6.67 3.80
CA PHE A 98 8.45 -7.27 4.75
C PHE A 98 7.39 -8.13 4.04
N SER A 99 6.94 -7.73 2.85
CA SER A 99 6.03 -8.55 2.05
C SER A 99 6.66 -9.85 1.55
N HIS A 100 7.95 -9.87 1.22
CA HIS A 100 8.64 -11.08 0.78
C HIS A 100 8.92 -12.05 1.95
N ASN A 101 9.18 -11.54 3.15
CA ASN A 101 9.41 -12.38 4.33
C ASN A 101 8.14 -13.07 4.86
N ASN A 102 6.94 -12.61 4.51
CA ASN A 102 5.68 -13.25 4.89
C ASN A 102 5.32 -14.50 4.05
N ASN A 103 6.15 -14.90 3.06
CA ASN A 103 5.95 -16.13 2.29
C ASN A 103 6.78 -17.33 2.78
N TYR A 104 7.59 -17.16 3.83
CA TYR A 104 8.29 -18.26 4.51
C TYR A 104 7.88 -18.30 5.97
N ASN A 105 6.65 -18.73 6.25
CA ASN A 105 6.25 -19.50 7.44
C ASN A 105 4.73 -19.63 7.50
N GLN A 106 4.21 -20.60 6.75
CA GLN A 106 3.15 -21.46 7.28
C GLN A 106 3.81 -22.47 8.26
N ALA A 107 4.54 -21.96 9.25
CA ALA A 107 4.97 -22.76 10.39
C ALA A 107 3.87 -22.61 11.44
N SER A 108 3.19 -23.72 11.69
CA SER A 108 2.31 -23.92 12.82
C SER A 108 2.94 -23.33 14.08
N ILE A 109 2.34 -22.28 14.64
CA ILE A 109 2.56 -21.94 16.03
C ILE A 109 1.97 -23.11 16.83
N ASN A 110 2.80 -24.10 17.15
CA ASN A 110 2.50 -25.09 18.16
C ASN A 110 2.45 -24.35 19.49
N VAL A 111 1.27 -23.86 19.84
CA VAL A 111 0.95 -23.47 21.21
C VAL A 111 1.18 -24.71 22.06
N LEU A 112 2.27 -24.72 22.82
CA LEU A 112 2.58 -25.76 23.79
C LEU A 112 1.46 -25.77 24.82
N ASN A 113 0.49 -26.65 24.61
CA ASN A 113 -0.53 -27.00 25.57
C ASN A 113 0.16 -27.78 26.69
N VAL A 114 0.68 -27.07 27.68
CA VAL A 114 1.25 -27.67 28.89
C VAL A 114 0.10 -28.33 29.64
N LYS A 115 -0.06 -29.64 29.41
CA LYS A 115 -0.89 -30.52 30.24
C LYS A 115 -0.33 -30.52 31.66
N ALA A 116 -0.93 -29.73 32.55
CA ALA A 116 -0.83 -29.95 33.98
C ALA A 116 -1.52 -31.28 34.31
N LYS A 117 -0.73 -32.31 34.64
CA LYS A 117 -1.23 -33.55 35.25
C LYS A 117 -1.30 -33.37 36.76
N SER A 118 -2.46 -33.77 37.30
CA SER A 118 -2.87 -34.03 38.68
C SER A 118 -1.79 -34.30 39.75
N SER A 119 -1.98 -33.77 40.98
CA SER A 119 -2.36 -34.58 42.16
C SER A 119 -2.61 -33.73 43.43
N HIS A 120 -3.73 -34.03 44.11
CA HIS A 120 -4.16 -33.81 45.51
C HIS A 120 -3.85 -32.52 46.30
N LYS A 121 -4.89 -31.86 46.85
CA LYS A 121 -5.40 -32.09 48.24
C LYS A 121 -6.51 -31.08 48.66
N ASN A 122 -7.72 -31.62 48.86
CA ASN A 122 -8.72 -31.43 49.92
C ASN A 122 -9.41 -30.08 50.29
N THR A 123 -10.73 -30.22 50.54
CA THR A 123 -11.69 -29.42 51.37
C THR A 123 -11.96 -27.95 50.96
N ASN A 124 -13.18 -27.39 50.93
CA ASN A 124 -14.42 -27.68 51.66
C ASN A 124 -15.65 -27.05 50.95
N THR A 125 -16.75 -27.80 50.90
CA THR A 125 -18.16 -27.41 51.18
C THR A 125 -18.70 -26.00 50.84
N SER A 126 -19.72 -25.96 49.98
CA SER A 126 -21.09 -25.40 50.19
C SER A 126 -21.76 -25.09 48.82
N LYS A 127 -22.81 -25.85 48.44
CA LYS A 127 -24.24 -25.42 48.41
C LYS A 127 -24.50 -24.28 47.41
N LEU A 128 -25.32 -24.36 46.34
CA LEU A 128 -26.67 -24.92 46.17
C LEU A 128 -27.06 -25.01 44.67
N ASN A 129 -28.02 -25.90 44.37
CA ASN A 129 -29.09 -25.95 43.34
C ASN A 129 -29.04 -25.01 42.11
N ASP A 130 -29.46 -25.40 40.91
CA ASP A 130 -30.71 -26.11 40.63
C ASP A 130 -30.69 -26.86 39.28
N ASN A 131 -31.56 -27.86 39.19
CA ASN A 131 -31.79 -28.70 38.03
C ASN A 131 -32.56 -27.95 36.94
N THR A 132 -32.28 -28.22 35.67
CA THR A 132 -33.36 -28.50 34.70
C THR A 132 -32.83 -29.26 33.50
N VAL A 133 -33.54 -30.34 33.21
CA VAL A 133 -33.29 -31.37 32.22
C VAL A 133 -33.91 -30.94 30.89
N ASN A 134 -33.28 -31.28 29.76
CA ASN A 134 -33.89 -32.08 28.67
C ASN A 134 -33.09 -32.01 27.36
N ASN A 135 -32.54 -33.19 27.01
CA ASN A 135 -32.41 -33.80 25.69
C ASN A 135 -33.03 -33.04 24.49
N THR A 136 -32.31 -32.97 23.38
CA THR A 136 -32.50 -33.95 22.28
C THR A 136 -31.46 -33.76 21.17
N GLU A 137 -31.15 -34.88 20.56
CA GLU A 137 -30.16 -35.15 19.53
C GLU A 137 -30.45 -34.43 18.19
N THR A 138 -29.41 -34.07 17.43
CA THR A 138 -29.08 -34.70 16.12
C THR A 138 -28.28 -33.80 15.15
N LYS A 139 -27.16 -34.37 14.68
CA LYS A 139 -26.62 -34.41 13.30
C LYS A 139 -26.08 -33.14 12.60
N ASN A 140 -24.76 -33.14 12.47
CA ASN A 140 -23.93 -32.98 11.25
C ASN A 140 -24.36 -31.98 10.16
N SER A 141 -23.52 -30.98 9.88
CA SER A 141 -22.56 -31.03 8.76
C SER A 141 -21.72 -29.74 8.61
N SER A 142 -20.39 -29.92 8.59
CA SER A 142 -19.40 -29.25 7.74
C SER A 142 -19.18 -27.72 7.79
N SER A 143 -18.17 -27.33 8.59
CA SER A 143 -17.09 -26.30 8.43
C SER A 143 -17.03 -25.35 7.21
N PRO A 144 -16.21 -24.25 7.25
CA PRO A 144 -15.66 -23.50 8.41
C PRO A 144 -15.60 -21.96 8.20
N ASN A 145 -15.20 -21.29 9.29
CA ASN A 145 -14.49 -20.00 9.40
C ASN A 145 -15.19 -18.78 10.03
N ASP A 146 -14.64 -18.48 11.21
CA ASP A 146 -14.43 -17.19 11.87
C ASP A 146 -15.53 -16.59 12.75
N THR A 147 -15.59 -17.17 13.94
CA THR A 147 -15.95 -16.50 15.19
C THR A 147 -14.91 -15.45 15.58
N SER A 148 -15.31 -14.18 15.43
CA SER A 148 -15.40 -13.14 16.49
C SER A 148 -14.12 -12.85 17.32
N THR A 149 -13.73 -11.60 17.57
CA THR A 149 -14.53 -10.52 18.19
C THR A 149 -13.61 -9.28 18.25
N MET A 150 -14.08 -8.06 17.99
CA MET A 150 -14.42 -7.12 19.06
C MET A 150 -15.41 -6.07 18.58
N SER A 151 -16.43 -5.91 19.41
CA SER A 151 -17.61 -5.06 19.27
C SER A 151 -17.29 -3.57 19.19
N SER A 152 -17.93 -2.87 18.24
CA SER A 152 -18.40 -1.49 18.43
C SER A 152 -19.34 -1.12 17.29
N ASN A 153 -20.60 -1.45 17.54
CA ASN A 153 -21.82 -0.76 17.11
C ASN A 153 -21.60 0.45 16.17
N ARG A 154 -21.41 0.20 14.87
CA ARG A 154 -21.65 1.19 13.82
C ARG A 154 -22.87 0.70 13.07
N ASN A 155 -23.89 1.53 12.97
CA ASN A 155 -25.01 1.37 12.04
C ASN A 155 -24.44 1.06 10.64
N ARG A 156 -24.25 -0.23 10.33
CA ARG A 156 -23.70 -0.65 9.04
C ARG A 156 -24.79 -0.47 8.02
N ALA A 157 -24.67 0.57 7.22
CA ALA A 157 -25.45 0.73 6.01
C ALA A 157 -25.29 -0.51 5.12
N CYS A 158 -26.39 -0.99 4.55
CA CYS A 158 -26.41 -2.04 3.55
C CYS A 158 -25.49 -1.64 2.39
N TYR A 159 -24.41 -2.38 2.14
CA TYR A 159 -23.47 -2.05 1.06
C TYR A 159 -24.10 -2.11 -0.35
N ARG A 160 -25.31 -2.70 -0.48
CA ARG A 160 -26.05 -2.76 -1.74
C ARG A 160 -26.91 -1.51 -1.98
N CYS A 161 -27.44 -0.87 -0.94
CA CYS A 161 -28.38 0.24 -1.12
C CYS A 161 -28.18 1.45 -0.18
N GLY A 162 -27.17 1.42 0.66
CA GLY A 162 -26.79 2.53 1.55
C GLY A 162 -27.70 2.74 2.77
N VAL A 163 -28.82 2.02 2.90
CA VAL A 163 -29.72 2.19 4.05
C VAL A 163 -29.30 1.35 5.24
N THR A 164 -29.49 1.86 6.45
CA THR A 164 -29.12 1.18 7.71
C THR A 164 -30.21 0.26 8.27
N SER A 165 -31.39 0.19 7.62
CA SER A 165 -32.54 -0.57 8.12
C SER A 165 -32.42 -2.09 7.94
N HIS A 166 -31.49 -2.57 7.13
CA HIS A 166 -31.29 -3.99 6.86
C HIS A 166 -29.84 -4.30 6.49
N LEU A 167 -29.45 -5.57 6.65
CA LEU A 167 -28.19 -6.10 6.14
C LEU A 167 -28.34 -6.51 4.68
N ALA A 168 -27.23 -6.55 3.94
CA ALA A 168 -27.20 -6.84 2.51
C ALA A 168 -27.85 -8.16 2.08
N ASP A 169 -27.91 -9.15 2.98
CA ASP A 169 -28.56 -10.44 2.73
C ASP A 169 -30.08 -10.30 2.61
N LYS A 170 -30.67 -9.35 3.35
CA LYS A 170 -32.11 -9.05 3.35
C LYS A 170 -32.48 -7.88 2.42
N CYS A 171 -31.56 -7.46 1.55
CA CYS A 171 -31.78 -6.33 0.66
C CYS A 171 -32.71 -6.72 -0.50
N ASN A 172 -33.82 -5.99 -0.63
CA ASN A 172 -34.75 -6.14 -1.76
C ASN A 172 -34.07 -5.82 -3.12
N LYS A 173 -33.02 -4.99 -3.13
CA LYS A 173 -32.27 -4.61 -4.33
C LYS A 173 -31.12 -5.58 -4.69
N LYS A 174 -31.16 -6.83 -4.20
CA LYS A 174 -30.10 -7.83 -4.41
C LYS A 174 -29.79 -8.16 -5.88
N HIS A 175 -30.78 -8.07 -6.76
CA HIS A 175 -30.66 -8.37 -8.20
C HIS A 175 -30.68 -7.11 -9.07
N LEU A 176 -30.63 -5.92 -8.49
CA LEU A 176 -30.64 -4.69 -9.25
C LEU A 176 -29.31 -4.50 -10.00
N ILE A 177 -29.37 -4.13 -11.28
CA ILE A 177 -28.21 -3.80 -12.10
C ILE A 177 -27.91 -2.31 -11.95
N CYS A 178 -26.69 -1.97 -11.55
CA CYS A 178 -26.24 -0.58 -11.46
C CYS A 178 -26.18 0.05 -12.86
N ASN A 179 -26.84 1.20 -13.05
CA ASN A 179 -26.87 1.85 -14.36
C ASN A 179 -25.50 2.38 -14.80
N PHE A 180 -24.64 2.74 -13.84
CA PHE A 180 -23.30 3.26 -14.08
C PHE A 180 -22.28 2.16 -14.43
N CYS A 181 -22.15 1.12 -13.61
CA CYS A 181 -21.10 0.11 -13.79
C CYS A 181 -21.60 -1.23 -14.38
N LYS A 182 -22.91 -1.35 -14.66
CA LYS A 182 -23.59 -2.53 -15.22
C LYS A 182 -23.40 -3.84 -14.41
N LYS A 183 -22.98 -3.76 -13.14
CA LYS A 183 -22.87 -4.92 -12.23
C LYS A 183 -24.12 -5.08 -11.39
N VAL A 184 -24.45 -6.32 -11.04
CA VAL A 184 -25.59 -6.65 -10.16
C VAL A 184 -25.25 -6.42 -8.69
N GLY A 185 -26.27 -6.03 -7.91
CA GLY A 185 -26.23 -6.06 -6.45
C GLY A 185 -25.87 -4.75 -5.77
N HIS A 186 -25.93 -3.59 -6.45
CA HIS A 186 -25.88 -2.28 -5.81
C HIS A 186 -26.63 -1.19 -6.60
N ILE A 187 -26.98 -0.08 -5.94
CA ILE A 187 -27.45 1.16 -6.58
C ILE A 187 -26.29 2.11 -6.83
N GLN A 188 -26.39 2.92 -7.89
CA GLN A 188 -25.51 4.06 -8.10
C GLN A 188 -25.72 5.04 -6.95
N ASN A 189 -24.69 5.22 -6.12
CA ASN A 189 -24.71 6.21 -5.05
C ASN A 189 -24.22 7.53 -5.66
N PHE A 190 -25.10 8.52 -5.74
CA PHE A 190 -24.77 9.88 -6.15
C PHE A 190 -24.34 10.65 -4.89
N PHE A 191 -23.05 10.59 -4.57
CA PHE A 191 -22.41 11.50 -3.62
C PHE A 191 -21.12 12.02 -4.25
#